data_AF-A0A9D2AIU4-F1
#
_entry.id   AF-A0A9D2AIU4-F1
#
_cell.length_a   1.000
_cell.length_b   1.000
_cell.length_c   1.000
_cell.angle_alpha   90.00
_cell.angle_beta   90.00
_cell.angle_gamma   90.00
#
_symmetry.space_group_name_H-M   'P 1'
#
loop_
_entity.id
_entity.type
_entity.pdbx_description
1 polymer ?
#
loop_
_entity_poly.entity_id
_entity_poly.type
_entity_poly.pdbx_seq_one_letter_code
_entity_poly.pdbx_strand_id
1 'polypeptide(L)'
;MTAPKNSAASTLYLVLAILAALGCLLTIYEGILISTAPFYGRCVLSALPAAVFFFLWWFSRRGCFRSALAMVLSLALALVLAAGGAVNLLLIELERTPVSAADLPWGAARLRQEVSKTLALDLKNCTIAAHTDTHGGFHGDGETVAIFTWEDKSAIENQITRNDAWKPLPLPDELTAVFYGLEYEKDGMTYGLGPLAADEDRTPLFPTVENGYYFFLDRSDESRDQHSTEGLWDRYSFNFTAALYDTDSGALYYYALDT
;
A
#
# COMPACT_ATOMS: atom_id res chain seq x y z
N MET A 1 50.70 46.10 -14.02
CA MET A 1 50.82 44.71 -13.53
C MET A 1 49.49 44.30 -12.92
N THR A 2 48.67 43.60 -13.70
CA THR A 2 47.33 43.12 -13.31
C THR A 2 47.45 41.84 -12.50
N ALA A 3 46.88 41.83 -11.28
CA ALA A 3 46.83 40.66 -10.42
C ALA A 3 45.85 39.60 -10.97
N PRO A 4 46.15 38.30 -10.86
CA PRO A 4 45.20 37.25 -11.23
C PRO A 4 44.27 36.99 -10.03
N LYS A 5 43.04 37.50 -10.09
CA LYS A 5 41.95 37.09 -9.18
C LYS A 5 40.85 36.53 -10.08
N ASN A 6 40.66 35.20 -10.05
CA ASN A 6 39.36 34.52 -10.30
C ASN A 6 39.46 33.00 -10.55
N SER A 7 40.63 32.34 -10.49
CA SER A 7 40.71 30.91 -10.85
C SER A 7 40.10 29.96 -9.81
N ALA A 8 40.28 30.19 -8.51
CA ALA A 8 39.79 29.26 -7.48
C ALA A 8 38.26 29.27 -7.35
N ALA A 9 37.64 30.45 -7.45
CA ALA A 9 36.18 30.59 -7.41
C ALA A 9 35.55 29.97 -8.66
N SER A 10 36.13 30.14 -9.85
CA SER A 10 35.60 29.55 -11.08
C SER A 10 35.69 28.02 -11.08
N THR A 11 36.78 27.45 -10.54
CA THR A 11 36.91 25.99 -10.36
C THR A 11 35.88 25.44 -9.37
N LEU A 12 35.65 26.12 -8.24
CA LEU A 12 34.63 25.69 -7.27
C LEU A 12 33.21 25.72 -7.87
N TYR A 13 32.87 26.77 -8.63
CA TYR A 13 31.58 26.84 -9.32
C TYR A 13 31.41 25.76 -10.39
N LEU A 14 32.49 25.38 -11.07
CA LEU A 14 32.45 24.31 -12.06
C LEU A 14 32.20 22.95 -11.39
N VAL A 15 32.86 22.68 -10.27
CA VAL A 15 32.65 21.45 -9.48
C VAL A 15 31.21 21.38 -8.96
N LEU A 16 30.68 22.48 -8.41
CA LEU A 16 29.28 22.54 -7.94
C LEU A 16 28.27 22.33 -9.07
N ALA A 17 28.51 22.88 -10.27
CA ALA A 17 27.65 22.68 -11.43
C ALA A 17 27.66 21.24 -11.93
N ILE A 18 28.82 20.58 -11.92
CA ILE A 18 28.95 19.17 -12.29
C ILE A 18 28.19 18.28 -11.29
N LEU A 19 28.34 18.53 -9.99
CA LEU A 19 27.63 17.80 -8.94
C LEU A 19 26.10 17.99 -9.04
N ALA A 20 25.63 19.20 -9.34
CA ALA A 20 24.21 19.47 -9.57
C ALA A 20 23.68 18.74 -10.82
N ALA A 21 24.43 18.76 -11.92
CA ALA A 21 24.06 18.05 -13.15
C ALA A 21 24.01 16.53 -12.96
N LEU A 22 24.97 15.97 -12.22
CA LEU A 22 24.98 14.55 -11.85
C LEU A 22 23.79 14.19 -10.96
N GLY A 23 23.43 15.04 -9.98
CA GLY A 23 22.23 14.86 -9.16
C GLY A 23 20.93 14.87 -9.97
N CYS A 24 20.81 15.78 -10.95
CA CYS A 24 19.67 15.82 -11.86
C CYS A 24 19.59 14.56 -12.74
N LEU A 25 20.72 14.13 -13.32
CA LEU A 25 20.76 12.92 -14.16
C LEU A 25 20.43 11.66 -13.37
N LEU A 26 20.92 11.55 -12.13
CA LEU A 26 20.57 10.45 -11.23
C LEU A 26 19.07 10.44 -10.94
N THR A 27 18.47 11.61 -10.68
CA THR A 27 17.03 11.71 -10.40
C THR A 27 16.17 11.37 -11.61
N ILE A 28 16.61 11.76 -12.82
CA ILE A 28 15.95 11.39 -14.08
C ILE A 28 16.07 9.88 -14.33
N TYR A 29 17.26 9.30 -14.12
CA TYR A 29 17.51 7.87 -14.26
C TYR A 29 16.63 7.03 -13.30
N GLU A 30 16.54 7.45 -12.03
CA GLU A 30 15.66 6.83 -11.03
C GLU A 30 14.17 6.99 -11.40
N GLY A 31 13.77 8.15 -11.91
CA GLY A 31 12.40 8.37 -12.40
C GLY A 31 12.02 7.50 -13.60
N ILE A 32 13.00 7.10 -14.41
CA ILE A 32 12.80 6.20 -15.57
C ILE A 32 12.77 4.72 -15.13
N LEU A 33 13.57 4.33 -14.13
CA LEU A 33 13.60 2.95 -13.61
C LEU A 33 12.38 2.60 -12.73
N ILE A 34 11.78 3.58 -12.04
CA ILE A 34 10.64 3.39 -11.13
C ILE A 34 9.31 3.72 -11.84
N SER A 35 9.05 3.08 -13.00
CA SER A 35 7.87 3.35 -13.83
C SER A 35 6.55 2.74 -13.32
N THR A 36 6.39 2.51 -12.01
CA THR A 36 5.18 1.93 -11.40
C THR A 36 4.50 2.82 -10.35
N ALA A 37 5.00 4.04 -10.10
CA ALA A 37 4.43 4.99 -9.14
C ALA A 37 4.22 6.39 -9.77
N PRO A 38 3.30 7.25 -9.27
CA PRO A 38 2.83 8.44 -10.00
C PRO A 38 3.95 9.47 -10.25
N PHE A 39 4.25 9.63 -11.54
CA PHE A 39 5.37 10.33 -12.15
C PHE A 39 5.49 11.84 -11.80
N TYR A 40 4.44 12.46 -11.27
CA TYR A 40 4.34 13.92 -11.15
C TYR A 40 4.80 14.49 -9.80
N GLY A 41 4.66 13.75 -8.69
CA GLY A 41 5.08 14.24 -7.37
C GLY A 41 6.60 14.34 -7.20
N ARG A 42 7.34 13.40 -7.80
CA ARG A 42 8.80 13.27 -7.62
C ARG A 42 9.62 14.14 -8.59
N CYS A 43 9.09 14.48 -9.76
CA CYS A 43 9.75 15.41 -10.72
C CYS A 43 9.77 16.87 -10.23
N VAL A 44 8.74 17.30 -9.50
CA VAL A 44 8.65 18.68 -8.97
C VAL A 44 9.71 18.93 -7.89
N LEU A 45 10.04 17.91 -7.09
CA LEU A 45 11.04 17.98 -6.02
C LEU A 45 12.50 18.09 -6.53
N SER A 46 12.79 17.69 -7.77
CA SER A 46 14.15 17.72 -8.34
C SER A 46 14.38 18.83 -9.36
N ALA A 47 13.35 19.23 -10.10
CA ALA A 47 13.46 20.27 -11.13
C ALA A 47 13.49 21.70 -10.56
N LEU A 48 12.68 21.99 -9.53
CA LEU A 48 12.61 23.31 -8.89
C LEU A 48 13.97 23.73 -8.29
N PRO A 49 14.68 22.87 -7.56
CA PRO A 49 15.94 23.28 -6.95
C PRO A 49 17.09 23.46 -7.95
N ALA A 50 17.11 22.67 -9.03
CA ALA A 50 18.05 22.87 -10.12
C ALA A 50 17.83 24.24 -10.78
N ALA A 51 16.57 24.59 -11.05
CA ALA A 51 16.20 25.90 -11.59
C ALA A 51 16.60 27.07 -10.65
N VAL A 52 16.37 26.92 -9.34
CA VAL A 52 16.76 27.91 -8.32
C VAL A 52 18.29 28.03 -8.24
N PHE A 53 19.04 26.93 -8.30
CA PHE A 53 20.50 26.93 -8.33
C PHE A 53 21.04 27.64 -9.58
N PHE A 54 20.54 27.31 -10.77
CA PHE A 54 20.94 27.97 -12.02
C PHE A 54 20.61 29.47 -12.00
N PHE A 55 19.46 29.85 -11.42
CA PHE A 55 19.06 31.23 -11.25
C PHE A 55 20.01 32.00 -10.31
N LEU A 56 20.32 31.45 -9.13
CA LEU A 56 21.25 32.05 -8.17
C LEU A 56 22.68 32.12 -8.72
N TRP A 57 23.13 31.08 -9.44
CA TRP A 57 24.43 31.04 -10.11
C TRP A 57 24.55 32.14 -11.18
N TRP A 58 23.53 32.29 -12.02
CA TRP A 58 23.47 33.32 -13.07
C TRP A 58 23.51 34.74 -12.49
N PHE A 59 22.78 35.01 -11.40
CA PHE A 59 22.84 36.29 -10.71
C PHE A 59 24.19 36.57 -10.04
N SER A 60 24.86 35.55 -9.50
CA SER A 60 26.20 35.70 -8.90
C SER A 60 27.26 36.13 -9.94
N ARG A 61 27.14 35.62 -11.18
CA ARG A 61 28.04 35.93 -12.31
C ARG A 61 27.87 37.37 -12.83
N ARG A 62 26.71 37.99 -12.62
CA ARG A 62 26.42 39.38 -13.02
C ARG A 62 26.85 40.43 -11.98
N GLY A 63 27.45 40.02 -10.87
CA GLY A 63 27.98 40.93 -9.84
C GLY A 63 26.91 41.64 -9.00
N CYS A 64 25.64 41.25 -9.11
CA CYS A 64 24.52 41.88 -8.39
C CYS A 64 24.46 41.51 -6.90
N PHE A 65 25.18 40.49 -6.45
CA PHE A 65 25.23 40.07 -5.05
C PHE A 65 26.64 40.21 -4.48
N ARG A 66 26.75 40.71 -3.23
CA ARG A 66 27.99 40.63 -2.44
C ARG A 66 28.37 39.16 -2.33
N SER A 67 29.48 38.79 -2.97
CA SER A 67 29.88 37.40 -3.30
C SER A 67 29.81 36.40 -2.14
N ALA A 68 30.01 36.85 -0.89
CA ALA A 68 29.94 36.00 0.29
C ALA A 68 28.51 35.54 0.63
N LEU A 69 27.50 36.40 0.55
CA LEU A 69 26.13 36.05 0.93
C LEU A 69 25.50 35.07 -0.08
N ALA A 70 25.74 35.29 -1.38
CA ALA A 70 25.29 34.38 -2.43
C ALA A 70 25.97 33.00 -2.34
N MET A 71 27.22 32.95 -1.88
CA MET A 71 27.95 31.71 -1.66
C MET A 71 27.36 30.92 -0.47
N VAL A 72 27.06 31.60 0.64
CA VAL A 72 26.44 30.97 1.82
C VAL A 72 25.04 30.43 1.49
N LEU A 73 24.22 31.22 0.78
CA LEU A 73 22.87 30.78 0.38
C LEU A 73 22.90 29.59 -0.60
N SER A 74 23.83 29.61 -1.56
CA SER A 74 24.03 28.47 -2.49
C SER A 74 24.46 27.20 -1.76
N LEU A 75 25.35 27.32 -0.77
CA LEU A 75 25.82 26.19 0.03
C LEU A 75 24.71 25.63 0.94
N ALA A 76 23.92 26.51 1.57
CA ALA A 76 22.77 26.11 2.37
C ALA A 76 21.72 25.40 1.52
N LEU A 77 21.42 25.90 0.32
CA LEU A 77 20.49 25.25 -0.61
C LEU A 77 21.01 23.87 -1.04
N ALA A 78 22.30 23.75 -1.38
CA ALA A 78 22.90 22.47 -1.75
C ALA A 78 22.83 21.44 -0.61
N LEU A 79 23.03 21.87 0.65
CA LEU A 79 22.90 21.00 1.83
C LEU A 79 21.45 20.55 2.05
N VAL A 80 20.47 21.44 1.90
CA VAL A 80 19.04 21.10 1.98
C VAL A 80 18.66 20.08 0.91
N LEU A 81 19.22 20.20 -0.30
CA LEU A 81 18.98 19.26 -1.39
C LEU A 81 19.66 17.91 -1.19
N ALA A 82 20.90 17.90 -0.70
CA ALA A 82 21.59 16.67 -0.35
C ALA A 82 20.85 15.94 0.79
N ALA A 83 20.35 16.68 1.79
CA ALA A 83 19.53 16.12 2.87
C ALA A 83 18.18 15.60 2.35
N GLY A 84 17.50 16.34 1.49
CA GLY A 84 16.24 15.90 0.86
C GLY A 84 16.41 14.67 -0.02
N GLY A 85 17.49 14.62 -0.81
CA GLY A 85 17.86 13.45 -1.61
C GLY A 85 18.23 12.24 -0.76
N ALA A 86 18.97 12.44 0.34
CA ALA A 86 19.29 11.38 1.30
C ALA A 86 18.03 10.85 2.00
N VAL A 87 17.09 11.72 2.39
CA VAL A 87 15.79 11.30 2.93
C VAL A 87 14.99 10.51 1.90
N ASN A 88 14.99 10.94 0.63
CA ASN A 88 14.32 10.21 -0.44
C ASN A 88 14.95 8.83 -0.69
N LEU A 89 16.28 8.71 -0.64
CA LEU A 89 16.97 7.42 -0.70
C LEU A 89 16.67 6.53 0.50
N LEU A 90 16.54 7.12 1.70
CA LEU A 90 16.17 6.40 2.91
C LEU A 90 14.72 5.89 2.82
N LEU A 91 13.81 6.68 2.24
CA LEU A 91 12.42 6.26 1.96
C LEU A 91 12.36 5.15 0.91
N ILE A 92 13.17 5.22 -0.16
CA ILE A 92 13.26 4.17 -1.18
C ILE A 92 13.88 2.89 -0.61
N GLU A 93 14.90 3.01 0.25
CA GLU A 93 15.50 1.85 0.92
C GLU A 93 14.53 1.21 1.91
N LEU A 94 13.73 2.01 2.62
CA LEU A 94 12.61 1.52 3.42
C LEU A 94 11.51 0.84 2.58
N GLU A 95 11.24 1.34 1.36
CA GLU A 95 10.36 0.66 0.38
C GLU A 95 10.98 -0.64 -0.18
N ARG A 96 12.31 -0.80 -0.18
CA ARG A 96 13.03 -2.00 -0.67
C ARG A 96 13.31 -3.04 0.39
N THR A 97 13.33 -2.69 1.67
CA THR A 97 13.43 -3.67 2.76
C THR A 97 12.12 -4.45 2.87
N PRO A 98 12.14 -5.79 2.99
CA PRO A 98 10.95 -6.63 3.12
C PRO A 98 10.38 -6.58 4.55
N VAL A 99 10.39 -5.40 5.18
CA VAL A 99 9.53 -5.14 6.31
C VAL A 99 8.32 -4.48 5.69
N SER A 100 7.28 -5.27 5.45
CA SER A 100 6.01 -4.72 4.97
C SER A 100 5.59 -3.62 5.94
N ALA A 101 4.98 -2.54 5.46
CA ALA A 101 4.33 -1.56 6.33
C ALA A 101 3.34 -2.22 7.33
N ALA A 102 2.89 -3.44 7.03
CA ALA A 102 2.12 -4.32 7.90
C ALA A 102 2.84 -4.74 9.20
N ASP A 103 4.16 -4.88 9.20
CA ASP A 103 4.94 -5.35 10.35
C ASP A 103 5.26 -4.23 11.35
N LEU A 104 4.94 -2.99 10.99
CA LEU A 104 5.07 -1.86 11.89
C LEU A 104 3.90 -1.85 12.88
N PRO A 105 4.13 -1.52 14.17
CA PRO A 105 3.09 -1.58 15.21
C PRO A 105 1.81 -0.79 14.88
N TRP A 106 1.93 0.25 14.05
CA TRP A 106 0.80 1.08 13.61
C TRP A 106 -0.04 0.41 12.52
N GLY A 107 0.55 -0.44 11.66
CA GLY A 107 -0.17 -1.18 10.62
C GLY A 107 -1.10 -2.22 11.25
N ALA A 108 -0.56 -3.04 12.14
CA ALA A 108 -1.33 -4.01 12.92
C ALA A 108 -2.45 -3.38 13.77
N ALA A 109 -2.21 -2.19 14.35
CA ALA A 109 -3.23 -1.47 15.12
C ALA A 109 -4.37 -0.97 14.22
N ARG A 110 -4.02 -0.41 13.04
CA ARG A 110 -4.99 0.08 12.06
C ARG A 110 -5.84 -1.04 11.49
N LEU A 111 -5.23 -2.12 11.02
CA LEU A 111 -5.93 -3.30 10.51
C LEU A 111 -6.94 -3.82 11.53
N ARG A 112 -6.51 -4.02 12.79
CA ARG A 112 -7.43 -4.48 13.84
C ARG A 112 -8.60 -3.54 14.04
N GLN A 113 -8.38 -2.22 14.01
CA GLN A 113 -9.45 -1.25 14.17
C GLN A 113 -10.44 -1.30 13.01
N GLU A 114 -9.95 -1.38 11.78
CA GLU A 114 -10.76 -1.45 10.56
C GLU A 114 -11.58 -2.76 10.55
N VAL A 115 -10.93 -3.91 10.73
CA VAL A 115 -11.61 -5.22 10.75
C VAL A 115 -12.59 -5.33 11.93
N SER A 116 -12.20 -4.84 13.12
CA SER A 116 -13.09 -4.80 14.30
C SER A 116 -14.37 -4.03 14.03
N LYS A 117 -14.26 -2.88 13.34
CA LYS A 117 -15.41 -2.06 12.98
C LYS A 117 -16.27 -2.73 11.91
N THR A 118 -15.67 -3.27 10.86
CA THR A 118 -16.39 -3.90 9.73
C THR A 118 -17.16 -5.14 10.18
N LEU A 119 -16.52 -6.00 10.98
CA LEU A 119 -17.14 -7.25 11.45
C LEU A 119 -18.03 -7.07 12.69
N ALA A 120 -18.02 -5.87 13.29
CA ALA A 120 -18.63 -5.56 14.58
C ALA A 120 -18.18 -6.54 15.70
N LEU A 121 -16.87 -6.79 15.78
CA LEU A 121 -16.23 -7.66 16.78
C LEU A 121 -15.11 -6.91 17.53
N ASP A 122 -14.93 -7.15 18.82
CA ASP A 122 -13.77 -6.66 19.57
C ASP A 122 -12.55 -7.58 19.34
N LEU A 123 -11.54 -7.07 18.64
CA LEU A 123 -10.32 -7.78 18.28
C LEU A 123 -9.09 -7.34 19.10
N LYS A 124 -9.25 -6.66 20.26
CA LYS A 124 -8.10 -6.14 21.02
C LYS A 124 -7.10 -7.19 21.49
N ASN A 125 -7.58 -8.39 21.81
CA ASN A 125 -6.77 -9.48 22.38
C ASN A 125 -6.41 -10.56 21.36
N CYS A 126 -6.55 -10.28 20.05
CA CYS A 126 -6.13 -11.22 19.03
C CYS A 126 -4.63 -11.10 18.73
N THR A 127 -4.06 -12.21 18.27
CA THR A 127 -2.80 -12.26 17.55
C THR A 127 -3.09 -12.23 16.05
N ILE A 128 -2.37 -11.39 15.31
CA ILE A 128 -2.43 -11.37 13.85
C ILE A 128 -1.41 -12.39 13.36
N ALA A 129 -1.88 -13.56 12.93
CA ALA A 129 -1.03 -14.67 12.50
C ALA A 129 -0.46 -14.46 11.08
N ALA A 130 -1.24 -13.81 10.21
CA ALA A 130 -0.81 -13.41 8.87
C ALA A 130 -1.63 -12.19 8.43
N HIS A 131 -1.03 -11.34 7.60
CA HIS A 131 -1.71 -10.19 7.00
C HIS A 131 -1.00 -9.75 5.72
N THR A 132 -1.79 -9.50 4.67
CA THR A 132 -1.36 -8.89 3.41
C THR A 132 -2.39 -7.86 3.00
N ASP A 133 -1.92 -6.71 2.51
CA ASP A 133 -2.77 -5.66 1.95
C ASP A 133 -2.11 -5.14 0.67
N THR A 134 -2.81 -5.26 -0.46
CA THR A 134 -2.31 -4.88 -1.78
C THR A 134 -2.91 -3.57 -2.29
N HIS A 135 -3.82 -2.94 -1.53
CA HIS A 135 -4.47 -1.70 -1.96
C HIS A 135 -3.45 -0.58 -2.18
N GLY A 136 -3.59 0.12 -3.30
CA GLY A 136 -2.69 1.20 -3.67
C GLY A 136 -3.09 1.94 -4.94
N GLY A 137 -2.22 2.84 -5.41
CA GLY A 137 -2.47 3.59 -6.64
C GLY A 137 -3.62 4.61 -6.53
N PHE A 138 -4.13 5.05 -7.69
CA PHE A 138 -5.17 6.10 -7.77
C PHE A 138 -6.58 5.56 -7.52
N HIS A 139 -6.85 4.33 -7.95
CA HIS A 139 -8.17 3.72 -7.83
C HIS A 139 -8.38 3.12 -6.44
N GLY A 140 -7.29 2.74 -5.75
CA GLY A 140 -7.37 2.16 -4.42
C GLY A 140 -7.78 0.70 -4.45
N ASP A 141 -7.80 0.06 -5.62
CA ASP A 141 -8.11 -1.35 -5.82
C ASP A 141 -7.05 -2.25 -5.17
N GLY A 142 -7.48 -3.44 -4.78
CA GLY A 142 -6.62 -4.44 -4.15
C GLY A 142 -7.42 -5.42 -3.30
N GLU A 143 -6.69 -6.13 -2.47
CA GLU A 143 -7.27 -7.04 -1.50
C GLU A 143 -6.56 -6.94 -0.16
N THR A 144 -7.31 -7.23 0.89
CA THR A 144 -6.79 -7.39 2.25
C THR A 144 -7.09 -8.80 2.72
N VAL A 145 -6.03 -9.53 3.06
CA VAL A 145 -6.07 -10.88 3.63
C VAL A 145 -5.55 -10.79 5.05
N ALA A 146 -6.26 -11.33 6.03
CA ALA A 146 -5.76 -11.41 7.39
C ALA A 146 -6.23 -12.68 8.12
N ILE A 147 -5.38 -13.18 9.02
CA ILE A 147 -5.69 -14.31 9.89
C ILE A 147 -5.50 -13.88 11.33
N PHE A 148 -6.55 -13.99 12.13
CA PHE A 148 -6.54 -13.66 13.56
C PHE A 148 -6.73 -14.92 14.40
N THR A 149 -6.00 -15.01 15.51
CA THR A 149 -6.08 -16.11 16.47
C THR A 149 -6.13 -15.58 17.90
N TRP A 150 -6.59 -16.42 18.84
CA TRP A 150 -6.67 -16.09 20.25
C TRP A 150 -6.13 -17.25 21.09
N GLU A 151 -5.52 -16.93 22.23
CA GLU A 151 -5.19 -17.94 23.25
C GLU A 151 -6.47 -18.48 23.91
N ASP A 152 -7.42 -17.58 24.23
CA ASP A 152 -8.77 -17.93 24.69
C ASP A 152 -9.81 -17.44 23.68
N LYS A 153 -10.43 -18.39 22.97
CA LYS A 153 -11.42 -18.13 21.93
C LYS A 153 -12.85 -17.91 22.46
N SER A 154 -13.10 -18.15 23.76
CA SER A 154 -14.46 -18.09 24.33
C SER A 154 -15.12 -16.72 24.16
N ALA A 155 -14.32 -15.64 24.27
CA ALA A 155 -14.82 -14.29 24.12
C ALA A 155 -15.21 -13.93 22.69
N ILE A 156 -14.47 -14.42 21.68
CA ILE A 156 -14.78 -14.15 20.27
C ILE A 156 -15.96 -15.00 19.81
N GLU A 157 -16.03 -16.27 20.22
CA GLU A 157 -17.15 -17.17 19.92
C GLU A 157 -18.48 -16.62 20.45
N ASN A 158 -18.47 -16.08 21.67
CA ASN A 158 -19.65 -15.46 22.26
C ASN A 158 -20.10 -14.19 21.51
N GLN A 159 -19.16 -13.41 20.97
CA GLN A 159 -19.49 -12.24 20.16
C GLN A 159 -20.10 -12.64 18.82
N ILE A 160 -19.49 -13.61 18.13
CA ILE A 160 -19.96 -14.10 16.83
C ILE A 160 -21.37 -14.72 16.96
N THR A 161 -21.58 -15.60 17.93
CA THR A 161 -22.87 -16.28 18.14
C THR A 161 -24.03 -15.35 18.50
N ARG A 162 -23.74 -14.15 19.01
CA ARG A 162 -24.74 -13.12 19.36
C ARG A 162 -24.89 -12.04 18.30
N ASN A 163 -24.12 -12.10 17.23
CA ASN A 163 -24.14 -11.12 16.17
C ASN A 163 -24.94 -11.67 14.98
N ASP A 164 -26.12 -11.10 14.73
CA ASP A 164 -27.03 -11.56 13.68
C ASP A 164 -26.46 -11.45 12.26
N ALA A 165 -25.41 -10.66 12.04
CA ALA A 165 -24.71 -10.57 10.76
C ALA A 165 -23.84 -11.80 10.47
N TRP A 166 -23.48 -12.56 11.50
CA TRP A 166 -22.76 -13.83 11.36
C TRP A 166 -23.74 -14.98 11.22
N LYS A 167 -23.49 -15.87 10.27
CA LYS A 167 -24.36 -17.02 9.96
C LYS A 167 -23.57 -18.30 10.17
N PRO A 168 -24.20 -19.38 10.69
CA PRO A 168 -23.53 -20.66 10.80
C PRO A 168 -23.27 -21.24 9.41
N LEU A 169 -22.22 -22.05 9.28
CA LEU A 169 -21.99 -22.88 8.10
C LEU A 169 -23.18 -23.83 7.83
N PRO A 170 -23.39 -24.28 6.58
CA PRO A 170 -22.49 -24.19 5.42
C PRO A 170 -22.42 -22.81 4.76
N LEU A 171 -21.35 -22.56 4.00
CA LEU A 171 -21.25 -21.40 3.12
C LEU A 171 -22.31 -21.49 2.01
N PRO A 172 -22.93 -20.37 1.61
CA PRO A 172 -23.65 -20.31 0.36
C PRO A 172 -22.69 -20.50 -0.83
N ASP A 173 -23.20 -20.96 -1.97
CA ASP A 173 -22.40 -21.26 -3.16
C ASP A 173 -21.53 -20.07 -3.60
N GLU A 174 -22.05 -18.84 -3.47
CA GLU A 174 -21.29 -17.66 -3.86
C GLU A 174 -20.03 -17.45 -3.00
N LEU A 175 -20.11 -17.71 -1.69
CA LEU A 175 -18.95 -17.60 -0.79
C LEU A 175 -18.05 -18.83 -0.85
N THR A 176 -18.60 -20.01 -1.16
CA THR A 176 -17.79 -21.18 -1.49
C THR A 176 -16.89 -20.87 -2.68
N ALA A 177 -17.46 -20.25 -3.73
CA ALA A 177 -16.69 -19.79 -4.88
C ALA A 177 -15.66 -18.70 -4.51
N VAL A 178 -15.92 -17.82 -3.54
CA VAL A 178 -14.93 -16.83 -3.07
C VAL A 178 -13.74 -17.52 -2.39
N PHE A 179 -14.00 -18.40 -1.41
CA PHE A 179 -12.96 -18.95 -0.54
C PHE A 179 -12.25 -20.17 -1.11
N TYR A 180 -12.99 -21.07 -1.76
CA TYR A 180 -12.49 -22.39 -2.17
C TYR A 180 -12.65 -22.67 -3.66
N GLY A 181 -13.38 -21.82 -4.37
CA GLY A 181 -13.79 -22.07 -5.73
C GLY A 181 -15.00 -23.00 -5.79
N LEU A 182 -15.74 -22.94 -6.90
CA LEU A 182 -16.90 -23.78 -7.13
C LEU A 182 -16.95 -24.19 -8.59
N GLU A 183 -17.03 -25.50 -8.83
CA GLU A 183 -17.34 -26.04 -10.15
C GLU A 183 -18.82 -26.42 -10.23
N TYR A 184 -19.47 -26.07 -11.34
CA TYR A 184 -20.86 -26.42 -11.59
C TYR A 184 -21.09 -26.76 -13.07
N GLU A 185 -22.11 -27.57 -13.33
CA GLU A 185 -22.49 -27.95 -14.69
C GLU A 185 -23.69 -27.15 -15.17
N LYS A 186 -23.63 -26.66 -16.40
CA LYS A 186 -24.75 -25.99 -17.08
C LYS A 186 -24.71 -26.34 -18.56
N ASP A 187 -25.86 -26.75 -19.11
CA ASP A 187 -26.01 -27.12 -20.53
C ASP A 187 -25.01 -28.21 -21.01
N GLY A 188 -24.64 -29.13 -20.12
CA GLY A 188 -23.68 -30.20 -20.41
C GLY A 188 -22.21 -29.76 -20.44
N MET A 189 -21.92 -28.54 -19.99
CA MET A 189 -20.58 -27.97 -19.87
C MET A 189 -20.25 -27.68 -18.41
N THR A 190 -19.00 -27.91 -18.02
CA THR A 190 -18.48 -27.57 -16.68
C THR A 190 -17.94 -26.14 -16.67
N TYR A 191 -18.35 -25.36 -15.68
CA TYR A 191 -17.88 -24.01 -15.40
C TYR A 191 -17.25 -23.96 -14.01
N GLY A 192 -16.30 -23.05 -13.83
CA GLY A 192 -15.65 -22.80 -12.54
C GLY A 192 -15.73 -21.33 -12.16
N LEU A 193 -15.99 -21.06 -10.88
CA LEU A 193 -15.92 -19.72 -10.26
C LEU A 193 -14.85 -19.72 -9.19
N GLY A 194 -14.08 -18.63 -9.13
CA GLY A 194 -13.01 -18.44 -8.16
C GLY A 194 -11.96 -19.57 -8.16
N PRO A 195 -11.29 -19.83 -7.01
CA PRO A 195 -11.33 -19.04 -5.78
C PRO A 195 -10.87 -17.59 -6.02
N LEU A 196 -11.46 -16.62 -5.31
CA LEU A 196 -10.98 -15.23 -5.30
C LEU A 196 -9.93 -15.03 -4.21
N ALA A 197 -10.16 -15.60 -3.01
CA ALA A 197 -9.18 -15.63 -1.93
C ALA A 197 -8.14 -16.72 -2.19
N ALA A 198 -7.31 -16.52 -3.21
CA ALA A 198 -6.34 -17.49 -3.70
C ALA A 198 -4.95 -16.88 -3.92
N ASP A 199 -3.91 -17.72 -3.89
CA ASP A 199 -2.57 -17.31 -4.32
C ASP A 199 -2.45 -17.22 -5.85
N GLU A 200 -1.24 -16.89 -6.33
CA GLU A 200 -0.96 -16.76 -7.77
C GLU A 200 -1.23 -18.04 -8.57
N ASP A 201 -1.16 -19.21 -7.93
CA ASP A 201 -1.42 -20.53 -8.52
C ASP A 201 -2.90 -20.95 -8.41
N ARG A 202 -3.78 -20.04 -7.96
CA ARG A 202 -5.21 -20.27 -7.66
C ARG A 202 -5.46 -21.29 -6.55
N THR A 203 -4.49 -21.48 -5.65
CA THR A 203 -4.69 -22.29 -4.46
C THR A 203 -5.41 -21.45 -3.40
N PRO A 204 -6.50 -21.95 -2.78
CA PRO A 204 -7.17 -21.25 -1.69
C PRO A 204 -6.20 -20.81 -0.58
N LEU A 205 -6.30 -19.54 -0.16
CA LEU A 205 -5.44 -18.96 0.89
C LEU A 205 -5.76 -19.52 2.28
N PHE A 206 -6.98 -19.99 2.50
CA PHE A 206 -7.45 -20.46 3.80
C PHE A 206 -7.75 -21.97 3.77
N PRO A 207 -7.58 -22.68 4.90
CA PRO A 207 -7.99 -24.08 4.99
C PRO A 207 -9.51 -24.20 4.89
N THR A 208 -9.99 -25.39 4.50
CA THR A 208 -11.41 -25.73 4.54
C THR A 208 -11.92 -25.75 5.98
N VAL A 209 -12.99 -25.00 6.25
CA VAL A 209 -13.64 -24.96 7.56
C VAL A 209 -14.93 -25.77 7.52
N GLU A 210 -15.03 -26.78 8.37
CA GLU A 210 -16.22 -27.63 8.47
C GLU A 210 -17.21 -27.09 9.50
N ASN A 211 -16.72 -26.63 10.66
CA ASN A 211 -17.54 -26.13 11.76
C ASN A 211 -17.21 -24.66 12.04
N GLY A 212 -18.19 -23.77 11.89
CA GLY A 212 -17.88 -22.36 11.93
C GLY A 212 -19.04 -21.42 11.63
N TYR A 213 -18.67 -20.16 11.49
CA TYR A 213 -19.57 -19.08 11.12
C TYR A 213 -18.93 -18.26 10.01
N TYR A 214 -19.75 -17.72 9.12
CA TYR A 214 -19.31 -16.79 8.10
C TYR A 214 -19.98 -15.42 8.27
N PHE A 215 -19.34 -14.42 7.71
CA PHE A 215 -19.84 -13.05 7.60
C PHE A 215 -19.66 -12.58 6.16
N PHE A 216 -20.63 -11.83 5.67
CA PHE A 216 -20.54 -11.18 4.37
C PHE A 216 -21.07 -9.74 4.45
N LEU A 217 -20.34 -8.85 3.81
CA LEU A 217 -20.70 -7.46 3.63
C LEU A 217 -20.34 -7.02 2.21
N ASP A 218 -21.35 -6.85 1.38
CA ASP A 218 -21.25 -6.26 0.06
C ASP A 218 -21.23 -4.74 0.16
N ARG A 219 -20.11 -4.15 -0.27
CA ARG A 219 -19.82 -2.71 -0.23
C ARG A 219 -20.02 -2.06 -1.60
N SER A 220 -20.43 -2.83 -2.61
CA SER A 220 -20.72 -2.33 -3.95
C SER A 220 -21.99 -1.46 -3.95
N ASP A 221 -21.96 -0.39 -4.74
CA ASP A 221 -23.13 0.47 -4.99
C ASP A 221 -24.23 -0.27 -5.78
N GLU A 222 -23.91 -1.40 -6.42
CA GLU A 222 -24.88 -2.27 -7.11
C GLU A 222 -25.62 -3.22 -6.15
N SER A 223 -25.20 -3.28 -4.88
CA SER A 223 -25.81 -4.13 -3.88
C SER A 223 -27.19 -3.64 -3.47
N ARG A 224 -28.18 -4.56 -3.45
CA ARG A 224 -29.52 -4.27 -2.93
C ARG A 224 -29.66 -4.54 -1.45
N ASP A 225 -28.91 -5.53 -0.95
CA ASP A 225 -28.81 -5.90 0.45
C ASP A 225 -27.35 -6.25 0.74
N GLN A 226 -26.71 -5.43 1.57
CA GLN A 226 -25.29 -5.54 1.89
C GLN A 226 -24.93 -6.86 2.57
N HIS A 227 -25.88 -7.58 3.16
CA HIS A 227 -25.60 -8.86 3.83
C HIS A 227 -26.07 -10.08 3.01
N SER A 228 -26.58 -9.87 1.80
CA SER A 228 -26.97 -10.94 0.87
C SER A 228 -25.87 -11.19 -0.15
N THR A 229 -25.60 -12.46 -0.45
CA THR A 229 -24.66 -12.88 -1.50
C THR A 229 -25.31 -12.89 -2.89
N GLU A 230 -26.62 -12.64 -2.97
CA GLU A 230 -27.39 -12.69 -4.22
C GLU A 230 -26.85 -11.69 -5.25
N GLY A 231 -26.57 -12.18 -6.45
CA GLY A 231 -26.07 -11.35 -7.55
C GLY A 231 -24.58 -10.98 -7.46
N LEU A 232 -23.84 -11.51 -6.48
CA LEU A 232 -22.39 -11.27 -6.35
C LEU A 232 -21.62 -11.61 -7.63
N TRP A 233 -22.01 -12.68 -8.33
CA TRP A 233 -21.36 -13.15 -9.56
C TRP A 233 -21.98 -12.61 -10.85
N ASP A 234 -23.03 -11.79 -10.76
CA ASP A 234 -23.74 -11.23 -11.92
C ASP A 234 -23.22 -9.83 -12.33
N ARG A 235 -22.17 -9.34 -11.66
CA ARG A 235 -21.62 -7.98 -11.79
C ARG A 235 -20.17 -7.97 -12.26
N TYR A 236 -19.69 -6.79 -12.66
CA TYR A 236 -18.36 -6.60 -13.24
C TYR A 236 -17.27 -6.20 -12.23
N SER A 237 -17.65 -5.76 -11.04
CA SER A 237 -16.73 -5.31 -9.98
C SER A 237 -17.10 -5.95 -8.65
N PHE A 238 -16.07 -6.28 -7.87
CA PHE A 238 -16.16 -6.88 -6.56
C PHE A 238 -15.65 -5.91 -5.51
N ASN A 239 -16.58 -5.29 -4.79
CA ASN A 239 -16.30 -4.49 -3.61
C ASN A 239 -17.02 -5.12 -2.41
N PHE A 240 -16.36 -6.04 -1.71
CA PHE A 240 -16.99 -6.77 -0.60
C PHE A 240 -15.99 -7.15 0.49
N THR A 241 -16.52 -7.56 1.63
CA THR A 241 -15.80 -8.18 2.74
C THR A 241 -16.46 -9.51 3.07
N ALA A 242 -15.66 -10.57 3.17
CA ALA A 242 -16.06 -11.88 3.63
C ALA A 242 -15.15 -12.32 4.77
N ALA A 243 -15.71 -12.99 5.77
CA ALA A 243 -14.92 -13.57 6.84
C ALA A 243 -15.46 -14.95 7.24
N LEU A 244 -14.56 -15.80 7.73
CA LEU A 244 -14.85 -17.17 8.11
C LEU A 244 -14.18 -17.45 9.45
N TYR A 245 -14.97 -17.81 10.45
CA TYR A 245 -14.50 -18.21 11.76
C TYR A 245 -14.60 -19.72 11.90
N ASP A 246 -13.46 -20.36 12.14
CA ASP A 246 -13.34 -21.79 12.38
C ASP A 246 -13.45 -22.08 13.88
N THR A 247 -14.52 -22.76 14.28
CA THR A 247 -14.74 -23.12 15.69
C THR A 247 -13.83 -24.24 16.17
N ASP A 248 -13.26 -25.05 15.27
CA ASP A 248 -12.34 -26.12 15.63
C ASP A 248 -10.97 -25.54 16.00
N SER A 249 -10.37 -24.76 15.10
CA SER A 249 -9.07 -24.13 15.34
C SER A 249 -9.13 -22.84 16.17
N GLY A 250 -10.27 -22.14 16.18
CA GLY A 250 -10.42 -20.81 16.78
C GLY A 250 -9.83 -19.68 15.92
N ALA A 251 -9.54 -19.94 14.64
CA ALA A 251 -9.01 -18.95 13.72
C ALA A 251 -10.13 -18.15 13.03
N LEU A 252 -9.89 -16.85 12.83
CA LEU A 252 -10.71 -15.97 12.02
C LEU A 252 -9.95 -15.61 10.74
N TYR A 253 -10.48 -16.04 9.60
CA TYR A 253 -10.01 -15.69 8.26
C TYR A 253 -10.78 -14.49 7.73
N TYR A 254 -10.07 -13.46 7.28
CA TYR A 254 -10.65 -12.22 6.77
C TYR A 254 -10.18 -11.99 5.34
N TYR A 255 -11.13 -11.67 4.46
CA TYR A 255 -10.88 -11.31 3.08
C TYR A 255 -11.71 -10.09 2.69
N ALA A 256 -11.05 -9.05 2.20
CA ALA A 256 -11.70 -7.91 1.57
C ALA A 256 -11.14 -7.74 0.17
N LEU A 257 -12.02 -7.49 -0.79
CA LEU A 257 -11.67 -7.27 -2.18
C LEU A 257 -12.34 -5.97 -2.64
N ASP A 258 -11.57 -5.12 -3.30
CA ASP A 258 -12.00 -3.87 -3.91
C ASP A 258 -11.41 -3.77 -5.34
N THR A 259 -12.27 -3.62 -6.36
CA THR A 259 -11.89 -3.66 -7.81
C THR A 259 -12.65 -2.67 -8.67
#